data_AF-A0A3D4NMD9-F1
#
_entry.id   AF-A0A3D4NMD9-F1
#
_cell.length_a   1.000
_cell.length_b   1.000
_cell.length_c   1.000
_cell.angle_alpha   90.00
_cell.angle_beta   90.00
_cell.angle_gamma   90.00
#
_symmetry.space_group_name_H-M   'P 1'
#
loop_
_entity.id
_entity.type
_entity.pdbx_description
1 polymer ?
#
loop_
_entity_poly.entity_id
_entity_poly.type
_entity_poly.pdbx_seq_one_letter_code
_entity_poly.pdbx_strand_id
1 'polypeptide(L)'
;LEQLLDEKAVKKFGKKFAALGIKQKDSMYYEIVESSARPAAKFNTLNKVLNVSGKVLIVVTVAYATYEISNAENKPKEAIKQGVVIGGGVLGTVISGTAVGMVCGPGAPICTIALLLAGGASAGWFASKGVEFFDDELDEFTKWQIR
;
A
#
# COMPACT_ATOMS: atom_id res chain seq x y z
N LEU A 1 7.52 -1.69 -24.09
CA LEU A 1 8.62 -0.81 -24.56
C LEU A 1 8.28 -0.13 -25.87
N GLU A 2 7.83 -0.86 -26.90
CA GLU A 2 7.45 -0.29 -28.20
C GLU A 2 6.39 0.82 -28.11
N GLN A 3 5.37 0.64 -27.27
CA GLN A 3 4.36 1.69 -27.03
C GLN A 3 4.96 2.99 -26.46
N LEU A 4 5.92 2.90 -25.53
CA LEU A 4 6.58 4.07 -24.95
C LEU A 4 7.49 4.77 -25.97
N LEU A 5 8.16 3.99 -26.81
CA LEU A 5 8.97 4.48 -27.92
C LEU A 5 8.10 5.21 -28.95
N ASP A 6 6.97 4.62 -29.34
CA ASP A 6 6.02 5.22 -30.26
C ASP A 6 5.40 6.49 -29.67
N GLU A 7 4.96 6.46 -28.42
CA GLU A 7 4.37 7.64 -27.75
C GLU A 7 5.36 8.82 -27.72
N LYS A 8 6.61 8.56 -27.32
CA LYS A 8 7.66 9.59 -27.27
C LYS A 8 8.08 10.06 -28.67
N ALA A 9 8.19 9.15 -29.63
CA ALA A 9 8.55 9.47 -31.01
C ALA A 9 7.47 10.33 -31.70
N VAL A 10 6.19 9.98 -31.51
CA VAL A 10 5.06 10.80 -31.99
C VAL A 10 5.09 12.17 -31.32
N LYS A 11 5.35 12.24 -30.01
CA LYS A 11 5.40 13.52 -29.29
C LYS A 11 6.55 14.44 -29.72
N LYS A 12 7.72 13.90 -30.10
CA LYS A 12 8.89 14.70 -30.48
C LYS A 12 9.01 14.95 -31.99
N PHE A 13 8.58 14.00 -32.83
CA PHE A 13 8.78 14.03 -34.28
C PHE A 13 7.49 13.84 -35.10
N GLY A 14 6.34 13.62 -34.46
CA GLY A 14 5.05 13.42 -35.14
C GLY A 14 4.93 12.09 -35.89
N LYS A 15 5.88 11.15 -35.70
CA LYS A 15 5.94 9.87 -36.42
C LYS A 15 6.16 8.73 -35.44
N LYS A 16 5.65 7.54 -35.79
CA LYS A 16 5.92 6.30 -35.05
C LYS A 16 7.40 5.97 -35.09
N PHE A 17 7.91 5.38 -34.02
CA PHE A 17 9.32 5.01 -33.85
C PHE A 17 9.84 4.15 -35.02
N ALA A 18 9.02 3.23 -35.53
CA ALA A 18 9.38 2.41 -36.68
C ALA A 18 9.75 3.24 -37.93
N ALA A 19 9.06 4.37 -38.14
CA ALA A 19 9.22 5.26 -39.30
C ALA A 19 10.32 6.33 -39.13
N LEU A 20 11.03 6.35 -38.00
CA LEU A 20 12.16 7.25 -37.77
C LEU A 20 13.44 6.77 -38.48
N GLY A 21 14.26 7.72 -38.93
CA GLY A 21 15.60 7.44 -39.43
C GLY A 21 16.58 7.03 -38.31
N ILE A 22 17.72 6.45 -38.69
CA ILE A 22 18.70 5.87 -37.73
C ILE A 22 19.14 6.88 -36.66
N LYS A 23 19.46 8.12 -37.05
CA LYS A 23 19.84 9.19 -36.11
C LYS A 23 18.69 9.61 -35.17
N GLN A 24 17.45 9.57 -35.64
CA GLN A 24 16.28 9.91 -34.82
C GLN A 24 15.98 8.79 -33.82
N LYS A 25 16.17 7.52 -34.20
CA LYS A 25 16.04 6.37 -33.30
C LYS A 25 17.09 6.41 -32.19
N ASP A 26 18.34 6.74 -32.51
CA ASP A 26 19.42 6.87 -31.54
C ASP A 26 19.12 7.96 -30.47
N SER A 27 18.67 9.13 -30.92
CA SER A 27 18.22 10.21 -30.01
C SER A 27 17.05 9.78 -29.10
N MET A 28 16.17 8.88 -29.58
CA MET A 28 15.08 8.35 -28.77
C MET A 28 15.53 7.37 -27.69
N TYR A 29 16.53 6.54 -27.96
CA TYR A 29 17.12 5.69 -26.93
C TYR A 29 17.75 6.54 -25.81
N TYR A 30 18.50 7.58 -26.17
CA TYR A 30 19.04 8.54 -25.20
C TYR A 30 17.95 9.25 -24.39
N GLU A 31 16.89 9.74 -25.04
CA GLU A 31 15.78 10.41 -24.35
C GLU A 31 15.06 9.48 -23.37
N ILE A 32 14.93 8.19 -23.66
CA ILE A 32 14.32 7.22 -22.73
C ILE A 32 15.20 7.02 -21.50
N VAL A 33 16.50 6.82 -21.69
CA VAL A 33 17.46 6.66 -20.59
C VAL A 33 17.43 7.90 -19.70
N GLU A 34 17.50 9.09 -20.31
CA GLU A 34 17.50 10.34 -19.55
C GLU A 34 16.13 10.63 -18.90
N SER A 35 15.03 10.37 -19.60
CA SER A 35 13.68 10.49 -19.03
C SER A 35 13.47 9.58 -17.83
N SER A 36 14.14 8.42 -17.78
CA SER A 36 14.02 7.47 -16.67
C SER A 36 14.67 7.98 -15.38
N ALA A 37 15.64 8.88 -15.50
CA ALA A 37 16.27 9.56 -14.36
C ALA A 37 15.54 10.84 -13.93
N ARG A 38 14.62 11.36 -14.75
CA ARG A 38 13.91 12.62 -14.45
C ARG A 38 12.74 12.37 -13.49
N PRO A 39 12.59 13.20 -12.44
CA PRO A 39 11.44 13.11 -11.55
C PRO A 39 10.16 13.55 -12.28
N ALA A 40 9.09 12.78 -12.09
CA ALA A 40 7.76 13.14 -12.59
C ALA A 40 7.00 13.95 -11.52
N ALA A 41 6.81 15.25 -11.76
CA ALA A 41 6.14 16.16 -10.81
C ALA A 41 4.77 15.64 -10.35
N LYS A 42 3.97 15.07 -11.27
CA LYS A 42 2.66 14.48 -10.96
C LYS A 42 2.75 13.38 -9.90
N PHE A 43 3.65 12.42 -10.09
CA PHE A 43 3.82 11.31 -9.16
C PHE A 43 4.50 11.73 -7.86
N ASN A 44 5.42 12.69 -7.91
CA ASN A 44 6.06 13.24 -6.71
C ASN A 44 5.05 13.95 -5.81
N THR A 45 4.16 14.77 -6.38
CA THR A 45 3.07 15.42 -5.63
C THR A 45 2.10 14.39 -5.07
N LEU A 46 1.70 13.40 -5.87
CA LEU A 46 0.82 12.34 -5.41
C LEU A 46 1.45 11.57 -4.24
N ASN A 47 2.72 11.18 -4.36
CA ASN A 47 3.45 10.47 -3.30
C ASN A 47 3.54 11.31 -2.01
N LYS A 48 3.75 12.63 -2.13
CA LYS A 48 3.74 13.53 -0.98
C LYS A 48 2.37 13.55 -0.28
N VAL A 49 1.29 13.63 -1.04
CA VAL A 49 -0.08 13.59 -0.49
C VAL A 49 -0.36 12.24 0.15
N LEU A 50 0.01 11.13 -0.51
CA LEU A 50 -0.22 9.78 0.00
C LEU A 50 0.53 9.55 1.32
N ASN A 51 1.79 9.99 1.40
CA ASN A 51 2.59 9.88 2.63
C ASN A 51 1.97 10.67 3.80
N VAL A 52 1.50 11.89 3.56
CA VAL A 52 0.80 12.67 4.60
C VAL A 52 -0.53 11.99 4.97
N SER A 53 -1.32 11.57 3.99
CA SER A 53 -2.62 10.93 4.24
C SER A 53 -2.47 9.61 5.01
N GLY A 54 -1.44 8.81 4.72
CA GLY A 54 -1.17 7.56 5.44
C GLY A 54 -0.85 7.80 6.91
N LYS A 55 -0.05 8.83 7.21
CA LYS A 55 0.23 9.24 8.60
C LYS A 55 -1.02 9.70 9.33
N VAL A 56 -1.88 10.48 8.65
CA VAL A 56 -3.16 10.93 9.21
C VAL A 56 -4.08 9.73 9.48
N LEU A 57 -4.17 8.78 8.55
CA LEU A 57 -4.97 7.57 8.72
C LEU A 57 -4.52 6.75 9.93
N ILE A 58 -3.22 6.61 10.19
CA ILE A 58 -2.72 5.93 11.39
C ILE A 58 -3.23 6.63 12.66
N VAL A 59 -3.14 7.96 12.73
CA VAL A 59 -3.63 8.72 13.89
C VAL A 59 -5.13 8.55 14.07
N VAL A 60 -5.89 8.62 12.98
CA VAL A 60 -7.36 8.41 13.01
C VAL A 60 -7.71 7.01 13.48
N THR A 61 -7.00 5.97 13.00
CA THR A 61 -7.20 4.58 13.45
C THR A 61 -6.92 4.44 14.94
N VAL A 62 -5.84 5.04 15.45
CA VAL A 62 -5.54 5.00 16.90
C VAL A 62 -6.61 5.73 17.70
N ALA A 63 -7.06 6.91 17.25
CA ALA A 63 -8.10 7.67 17.93
C ALA A 63 -9.45 6.93 17.94
N TYR A 64 -9.81 6.28 16.84
CA TYR A 64 -11.01 5.45 16.77
C TYR A 64 -10.89 4.23 17.70
N ALA A 65 -9.72 3.61 17.73
CA ALA A 65 -9.46 2.45 18.57
C ALA A 65 -9.61 2.80 20.07
N THR A 66 -8.98 3.90 20.50
CA THR A 66 -9.09 4.35 21.89
C THR A 66 -10.52 4.73 22.29
N TYR A 67 -11.31 5.27 21.36
CA TYR A 67 -12.72 5.57 21.58
C TYR A 67 -13.54 4.30 21.90
N GLU A 68 -13.42 3.28 21.06
CA GLU A 68 -14.10 1.99 21.25
C GLU A 68 -13.68 1.31 22.56
N ILE A 69 -12.37 1.27 22.86
CA ILE A 69 -11.86 0.70 24.12
C ILE A 69 -12.39 1.46 25.34
N SER A 70 -12.52 2.79 25.25
CA SER A 70 -13.02 3.61 26.35
C SER A 70 -14.51 3.37 26.63
N ASN A 71 -15.29 3.17 25.57
CA ASN A 71 -16.73 2.96 25.62
C ASN A 71 -17.14 1.49 25.85
N ALA A 72 -16.21 0.56 25.71
CA ALA A 72 -16.44 -0.86 25.92
C ALA A 72 -16.72 -1.20 27.39
N GLU A 73 -17.62 -2.16 27.59
CA GLU A 73 -17.93 -2.74 28.91
C GLU A 73 -16.70 -3.44 29.50
N ASN A 74 -16.00 -4.24 28.67
CA ASN A 74 -14.82 -4.99 29.06
C ASN A 74 -13.58 -4.44 28.33
N LYS A 75 -13.06 -3.32 28.84
CA LYS A 75 -11.91 -2.58 28.27
C LYS A 75 -10.67 -3.42 27.93
N PRO A 76 -10.19 -4.34 28.80
CA PRO A 76 -9.00 -5.13 28.47
C PRO A 76 -9.25 -6.09 27.29
N LYS A 77 -10.44 -6.67 27.19
CA LYS A 77 -10.83 -7.54 26.08
C LYS A 77 -10.90 -6.77 24.76
N GLU A 78 -11.54 -5.60 24.76
CA GLU A 78 -11.62 -4.75 23.56
C GLU A 78 -10.23 -4.25 23.14
N ALA A 79 -9.35 -3.92 24.10
CA ALA A 79 -7.97 -3.55 23.80
C ALA A 79 -7.19 -4.67 23.09
N ILE A 80 -7.36 -5.92 23.54
CA ILE A 80 -6.75 -7.09 22.88
C ILE A 80 -7.32 -7.26 21.47
N LYS A 81 -8.65 -7.21 21.32
CA LYS A 81 -9.32 -7.36 20.02
C LYS A 81 -8.80 -6.36 19.00
N GLN A 82 -8.73 -5.09 19.38
CA GLN A 82 -8.23 -4.06 18.47
C GLN A 82 -6.74 -4.16 18.21
N GLY A 83 -5.95 -4.53 19.22
CA GLY A 83 -4.53 -4.82 19.05
C GLY A 83 -4.27 -5.93 18.04
N VAL A 84 -5.04 -7.02 18.11
CA VAL A 84 -4.93 -8.16 17.19
C VAL A 84 -5.42 -7.82 15.79
N VAL A 85 -6.55 -7.12 15.66
CA VAL A 85 -7.09 -6.72 14.33
C VAL A 85 -6.17 -5.74 13.62
N ILE A 86 -5.75 -4.67 14.30
CA ILE A 86 -4.83 -3.67 13.75
C ILE A 86 -3.47 -4.32 13.46
N GLY A 87 -2.96 -5.13 14.41
CA GLY A 87 -1.71 -5.86 14.26
C GLY A 87 -1.73 -6.83 13.08
N GLY A 88 -2.82 -7.57 12.91
CA GLY A 88 -3.04 -8.47 11.77
C GLY A 88 -3.03 -7.73 10.43
N GLY A 89 -3.70 -6.58 10.36
CA GLY A 89 -3.68 -5.73 9.16
C GLY A 89 -2.29 -5.19 8.81
N VAL A 90 -1.53 -4.73 9.81
CA VAL A 90 -0.15 -4.23 9.63
C VAL A 90 0.79 -5.36 9.19
N LEU A 91 0.73 -6.51 9.86
CA LEU A 91 1.56 -7.67 9.50
C LEU A 91 1.21 -8.19 8.09
N GLY A 92 -0.07 -8.23 7.73
CA GLY A 92 -0.51 -8.59 6.38
C GLY A 92 0.01 -7.63 5.30
N THR A 93 0.08 -6.33 5.59
CA THR A 93 0.68 -5.34 4.67
C THR A 93 2.20 -5.49 4.57
N VAL A 94 2.88 -5.76 5.67
CA VAL A 94 4.34 -5.99 5.67
C VAL A 94 4.71 -7.24 4.87
N ILE A 95 4.01 -8.35 5.12
CA ILE A 95 4.26 -9.62 4.43
C ILE A 95 3.97 -9.46 2.94
N SER A 96 2.83 -8.87 2.57
CA SER A 96 2.51 -8.60 1.17
C SER A 96 3.53 -7.67 0.52
N GLY A 97 4.07 -6.68 1.22
CA GLY A 97 5.07 -5.76 0.68
C GLY A 97 6.34 -6.43 0.15
N THR A 98 6.78 -7.52 0.78
CA THR A 98 7.96 -8.27 0.31
C THR A 98 7.68 -9.05 -0.99
N ALA A 99 6.48 -9.62 -1.11
CA ALA A 99 6.05 -10.36 -2.29
C ALA A 99 5.68 -9.43 -3.46
N VAL A 100 5.12 -8.26 -3.16
CA VAL A 100 4.60 -7.33 -4.17
C VAL A 100 5.70 -6.78 -5.07
N GLY A 101 6.93 -6.60 -4.59
CA GLY A 101 8.04 -6.18 -5.46
C GLY A 101 8.40 -7.20 -6.55
N MET A 102 8.09 -8.47 -6.35
CA MET A 102 8.31 -9.52 -7.36
C MET A 102 7.18 -9.58 -8.38
N VAL A 103 5.95 -9.25 -7.97
CA VAL A 103 4.76 -9.29 -8.83
C VAL A 103 4.56 -7.97 -9.58
N CYS A 104 4.68 -6.86 -8.86
CA CYS A 104 4.55 -5.51 -9.37
C CYS A 104 5.94 -4.88 -9.47
N GLY A 105 6.41 -4.59 -10.69
CA GLY A 105 7.68 -3.90 -10.90
C GLY A 105 7.66 -2.46 -10.32
N PRO A 106 8.84 -1.83 -10.14
CA PRO A 106 8.97 -0.50 -9.52
C PRO A 106 8.28 0.63 -10.28
N GLY A 107 7.85 0.40 -11.53
CA GLY A 107 7.10 1.35 -12.36
C GLY A 107 5.57 1.21 -12.29
N ALA A 108 5.03 0.30 -11.48
CA ALA A 108 3.60 -0.03 -11.46
C ALA A 108 2.93 0.31 -10.11
N PRO A 109 2.81 1.59 -9.74
CA PRO A 109 2.35 2.00 -8.41
C PRO A 109 0.93 1.52 -8.07
N ILE A 110 0.05 1.43 -9.06
CA ILE A 110 -1.33 0.99 -8.87
C ILE A 110 -1.40 -0.49 -8.46
N CYS A 111 -0.60 -1.34 -9.13
CA CYS A 111 -0.48 -2.76 -8.80
C CYS A 111 0.01 -2.94 -7.36
N THR A 112 1.05 -2.21 -6.99
CA THR A 112 1.65 -2.27 -5.65
C THR A 112 0.64 -1.90 -4.56
N ILE A 113 -0.04 -0.75 -4.72
CA ILE A 113 -1.01 -0.27 -3.73
C ILE A 113 -2.17 -1.26 -3.60
N ALA A 114 -2.70 -1.79 -4.71
CA ALA A 114 -3.82 -2.72 -4.68
C ALA A 114 -3.49 -4.00 -3.90
N LEU A 115 -2.32 -4.61 -4.15
CA LEU A 115 -1.93 -5.83 -3.46
C LEU A 115 -1.60 -5.61 -1.98
N LEU A 116 -0.96 -4.47 -1.63
CA LEU A 116 -0.73 -4.11 -0.23
C LEU A 116 -2.05 -3.97 0.54
N LEU A 117 -3.01 -3.23 -0.03
CA LEU A 117 -4.32 -3.05 0.59
C LEU A 117 -5.08 -4.38 0.70
N ALA A 118 -5.05 -5.21 -0.33
CA ALA A 118 -5.68 -6.54 -0.30
C ALA A 118 -5.06 -7.45 0.77
N GLY A 119 -3.72 -7.45 0.89
CA GLY A 119 -3.01 -8.21 1.91
C GLY A 119 -3.33 -7.76 3.34
N GLY A 120 -3.33 -6.45 3.59
CA GLY A 120 -3.69 -5.90 4.89
C GLY A 120 -5.16 -6.11 5.25
N ALA A 121 -6.08 -5.85 4.33
CA ALA A 121 -7.52 -5.97 4.58
C ALA A 121 -7.94 -7.42 4.86
N SER A 122 -7.44 -8.36 4.04
CA SER A 122 -7.72 -9.78 4.25
C SER A 122 -7.13 -10.27 5.59
N ALA A 123 -5.88 -9.92 5.91
CA ALA A 123 -5.27 -10.30 7.17
C ALA A 123 -6.00 -9.70 8.39
N GLY A 124 -6.44 -8.44 8.32
CA GLY A 124 -7.24 -7.81 9.37
C GLY A 124 -8.60 -8.51 9.56
N TRP A 125 -9.25 -8.92 8.46
CA TRP A 125 -10.51 -9.68 8.51
C TRP A 125 -10.33 -11.09 9.10
N PHE A 126 -9.26 -11.79 8.74
CA PHE A 126 -8.92 -13.07 9.36
C PHE A 126 -8.60 -12.90 10.85
N ALA A 127 -7.88 -11.84 11.21
CA ALA A 127 -7.58 -11.52 12.60
C ALA A 127 -8.85 -11.23 13.41
N SER A 128 -9.82 -10.49 12.85
CA SER A 128 -11.10 -10.26 13.55
C SER A 128 -11.86 -11.55 13.78
N LYS A 129 -11.92 -12.44 12.76
CA LYS A 129 -12.55 -13.76 12.89
C LYS A 129 -11.86 -14.64 13.93
N GLY A 130 -10.54 -14.58 13.99
CA GLY A 130 -9.76 -15.26 15.01
C GLY A 130 -10.12 -14.79 16.42
N VAL A 131 -10.19 -13.48 16.66
CA VAL A 131 -10.57 -12.96 17.98
C VAL A 131 -12.01 -13.30 18.34
N GLU A 132 -12.95 -13.20 17.40
CA GLU A 132 -14.35 -13.60 17.61
C GLU A 132 -14.49 -15.08 18.00
N PHE A 133 -13.63 -15.95 17.47
CA PHE A 133 -13.64 -17.37 17.83
C PHE A 133 -13.17 -17.62 19.27
N PHE A 134 -12.26 -16.82 19.79
CA PHE A 134 -11.73 -16.93 21.17
C PHE A 134 -12.41 -15.96 22.15
N ASP A 135 -13.58 -15.43 21.81
CA ASP A 135 -14.20 -14.33 22.53
C ASP A 135 -14.61 -14.68 23.98
N ASP A 136 -15.12 -15.90 24.19
CA ASP A 136 -15.50 -16.43 25.51
C ASP A 136 -14.26 -16.65 26.39
N GLU A 137 -13.21 -17.26 25.84
CA GLU A 137 -11.94 -17.52 26.53
C GLU A 137 -11.24 -16.21 26.91
N LEU A 138 -11.28 -15.20 26.02
CA LEU A 138 -10.74 -13.87 26.30
C LEU A 138 -11.48 -13.15 27.44
N ASP A 139 -12.80 -13.35 27.55
CA ASP A 139 -13.58 -12.80 28.66
C ASP A 139 -13.17 -13.44 29.99
N GLU A 140 -12.89 -14.74 29.99
CA GLU A 140 -12.42 -15.46 31.16
C GLU A 140 -10.98 -15.03 31.54
N PHE A 141 -10.05 -14.99 30.60
CA PHE A 141 -8.68 -14.54 30.84
C PHE A 141 -8.59 -13.11 31.38
N THR A 142 -9.50 -12.23 30.94
CA THR A 142 -9.52 -10.84 31.42
C THR A 142 -10.18 -10.70 32.79
N LYS A 143 -11.14 -11.57 33.15
CA LYS A 143 -11.73 -11.64 34.50
C LYS A 143 -10.75 -12.15 35.56
N TRP A 144 -9.92 -13.12 35.23
CA TRP A 144 -8.94 -13.74 36.15
C TRP A 144 -7.65 -12.92 36.34
N GLN A 145 -7.70 -11.58 36.18
CA GLN A 145 -6.54 -10.67 36.20
C GLN A 145 -5.34 -11.20 37.01
N ILE A 146 -4.38 -11.77 36.29
CA ILE A 146 -3.04 -12.04 36.80
C ILE A 146 -2.40 -10.67 37.06
N ARG A 147 -2.16 -10.39 38.34
CA ARG A 147 -1.27 -9.32 38.78
C ARG A 147 0.14 -9.85 38.94
#